data_AF-A0A354X6P5-F1
#
_entry.id   AF-A0A354X6P5-F1
#
_cell.length_a   1.000
_cell.length_b   1.000
_cell.length_c   1.000
_cell.angle_alpha   90.00
_cell.angle_beta   90.00
_cell.angle_gamma   90.00
#
_symmetry.space_group_name_H-M   'P 1'
#
loop_
_entity.id
_entity.type
_entity.pdbx_description
1 polymer ?
#
loop_
_entity_poly.entity_id
_entity_poly.type
_entity_poly.pdbx_seq_one_letter_code
_entity_poly.pdbx_strand_id
1 'polypeptide(L)'
;YARAGNIANAKEYYEAGVKASLKQHGVTNDIITDGYAKWVNGTQEENIKQIAMQKWVAYANYQHIEAFFERNRLKYPSVNEIDIKKDRKTAYMNFPVGELTISVNGRAKLNGNLPQSPLYPPAVLTRNANALPQKANVGEKVWWNKKTGK
;
A
#
# COMPACT_ATOMS: atom_id res chain seq x y z
N TYR A 1 5.99 17.70 -1.02
CA TYR A 1 5.07 18.83 -1.29
C TYR A 1 3.75 18.73 -0.55
N ALA A 2 2.89 17.73 -0.79
CA ALA A 2 1.58 17.62 -0.12
C ALA A 2 1.64 17.71 1.42
N ARG A 3 2.58 16.98 2.05
CA ARG A 3 2.81 17.02 3.51
C ARG A 3 3.26 18.37 4.06
N ALA A 4 3.79 19.23 3.21
CA ALA A 4 4.28 20.56 3.57
C ALA A 4 3.29 21.66 3.16
N GLY A 5 2.06 21.30 2.76
CA GLY A 5 1.04 22.26 2.35
C GLY A 5 1.22 22.88 0.96
N ASN A 6 2.30 22.56 0.23
CA ASN A 6 2.49 23.04 -1.14
C ASN A 6 1.74 22.15 -2.12
N ILE A 7 0.46 22.47 -2.38
CA ILE A 7 -0.43 21.67 -3.22
C ILE A 7 -0.13 21.80 -4.71
N ALA A 8 0.29 22.99 -5.17
CA ALA A 8 0.63 23.23 -6.57
C ALA A 8 1.76 22.29 -7.03
N ASN A 9 2.87 22.25 -6.29
CA ASN A 9 3.97 21.34 -6.59
C ASN A 9 3.57 19.88 -6.32
N ALA A 10 2.69 19.61 -5.34
CA ALA A 10 2.23 18.24 -5.11
C ALA A 10 1.53 17.66 -6.35
N LYS A 11 0.64 18.45 -6.95
CA LYS A 11 -0.05 18.10 -8.20
C LYS A 11 0.94 17.89 -9.34
N GLU A 12 1.84 18.85 -9.56
CA GLU A 12 2.82 18.79 -10.65
C GLU A 12 3.66 17.50 -10.62
N TYR A 13 4.25 17.18 -9.48
CA TYR A 13 5.08 15.99 -9.33
C TYR A 13 4.27 14.68 -9.32
N TYR A 14 3.03 14.72 -8.85
CA TYR A 14 2.11 13.59 -8.95
C TYR A 14 1.81 13.27 -10.42
N GLU A 15 1.41 14.27 -11.22
CA GLU A 15 1.10 14.08 -12.64
C GLU A 15 2.34 13.66 -13.43
N ALA A 16 3.51 14.22 -13.11
CA ALA A 16 4.78 13.81 -13.70
C ALA A 16 5.09 12.32 -13.41
N GLY A 17 4.85 11.85 -12.18
CA GLY A 17 5.02 10.46 -11.79
C GLY A 17 4.08 9.51 -12.54
N VAL A 18 2.80 9.89 -12.70
CA VAL A 18 1.83 9.12 -13.48
C VAL A 18 2.28 9.02 -14.94
N LYS A 19 2.67 10.15 -15.57
CA LYS A 19 3.19 10.17 -16.95
C LYS A 19 4.42 9.27 -17.12
N ALA A 20 5.35 9.30 -16.17
CA ALA A 20 6.53 8.45 -16.19
C ALA A 20 6.17 6.96 -16.14
N SER A 21 5.25 6.57 -15.25
CA SER A 21 4.77 5.19 -15.14
C SER A 21 4.07 4.71 -16.41
N LEU A 22 3.19 5.53 -17.00
CA LEU A 22 2.52 5.21 -18.27
C LEU A 22 3.52 5.02 -19.40
N LYS A 23 4.50 5.92 -19.52
CA LYS A 23 5.58 5.83 -20.50
C LYS A 23 6.40 4.55 -20.32
N GLN A 24 6.74 4.19 -19.08
CA GLN A 24 7.49 2.97 -18.76
C GLN A 24 6.76 1.70 -19.23
N HIS A 25 5.43 1.70 -19.19
CA HIS A 25 4.60 0.56 -19.58
C HIS A 25 4.07 0.65 -21.02
N GLY A 26 4.50 1.66 -21.80
CA GLY A 26 4.03 1.85 -23.18
C GLY A 26 2.54 2.20 -23.30
N VAL A 27 1.92 2.71 -22.24
CA VAL A 27 0.51 3.10 -22.22
C VAL A 27 0.37 4.54 -22.71
N THR A 28 -0.46 4.75 -23.73
CA THR A 28 -0.67 6.07 -24.36
C THR A 28 -1.97 6.75 -23.92
N ASN A 29 -2.86 6.03 -23.24
CA ASN A 29 -4.11 6.58 -22.74
C ASN A 29 -3.87 7.70 -21.73
N ASP A 30 -4.61 8.80 -21.89
CA ASP A 30 -4.67 9.84 -20.87
C ASP A 30 -5.62 9.42 -19.74
N ILE A 31 -5.07 9.33 -18.54
CA ILE A 31 -5.81 9.04 -17.31
C ILE A 31 -5.71 10.17 -16.27
N ILE A 32 -5.05 11.28 -16.63
CA ILE A 32 -4.79 12.44 -15.76
C ILE A 32 -5.88 13.50 -15.94
N THR A 33 -6.41 13.68 -17.16
CA THR A 33 -7.43 14.71 -17.40
C THR A 33 -8.79 14.29 -16.85
N ASP A 34 -9.27 13.10 -17.20
CA ASP A 34 -10.60 12.58 -16.81
C ASP A 34 -10.61 11.13 -16.34
N GLY A 35 -9.42 10.55 -16.10
CA GLY A 35 -9.29 9.17 -15.62
C GLY A 35 -9.06 9.03 -14.12
N TYR A 36 -8.76 7.80 -13.70
CA TYR A 36 -8.48 7.44 -12.30
C TYR A 36 -7.26 8.13 -11.68
N ALA A 37 -6.40 8.74 -12.50
CA ALA A 37 -5.26 9.49 -12.03
C ALA A 37 -5.50 11.01 -12.02
N LYS A 38 -6.73 11.49 -12.27
CA LYS A 38 -7.05 12.91 -12.15
C LYS A 38 -6.78 13.42 -10.74
N TRP A 39 -5.94 14.45 -10.64
CA TRP A 39 -5.66 15.09 -9.36
C TRP A 39 -6.88 15.85 -8.85
N VAL A 40 -7.29 15.57 -7.62
CA VAL A 40 -8.34 16.31 -6.92
C VAL A 40 -7.74 16.96 -5.68
N ASN A 41 -7.87 18.28 -5.57
CA ASN A 41 -7.45 18.99 -4.36
C ASN A 41 -8.32 18.55 -3.18
N GLY A 42 -7.69 18.02 -2.14
CA GLY A 42 -8.34 17.70 -0.87
C GLY A 42 -7.51 18.14 0.33
N THR A 43 -7.85 17.57 1.48
CA THR A 43 -7.04 17.66 2.70
C THR A 43 -5.64 17.11 2.46
N GLN A 44 -4.70 17.45 3.34
CA GLN A 44 -3.34 16.91 3.30
C GLN A 44 -3.34 15.37 3.21
N GLU A 45 -4.22 14.71 3.96
CA GLU A 45 -4.29 13.25 4.00
C GLU A 45 -4.88 12.66 2.71
N GLU A 46 -5.92 13.26 2.15
CA GLU A 46 -6.50 12.85 0.86
C GLU A 46 -5.49 13.02 -0.29
N ASN A 47 -4.70 14.09 -0.27
CA ASN A 47 -3.62 14.30 -1.23
C ASN A 47 -2.53 13.21 -1.08
N ILE A 48 -2.17 12.83 0.15
CA ILE A 48 -1.24 11.72 0.40
C ILE A 48 -1.83 10.39 -0.08
N LYS A 49 -3.12 10.14 0.14
CA LYS A 49 -3.83 8.93 -0.30
C LYS A 49 -3.74 8.77 -1.82
N GLN A 50 -4.05 9.82 -2.58
CA GLN A 50 -3.98 9.81 -4.05
C GLN A 50 -2.56 9.51 -4.55
N ILE A 51 -1.55 10.18 -3.98
CA ILE A 51 -0.13 9.95 -4.31
C ILE A 51 0.27 8.50 -4.02
N ALA A 52 -0.07 8.00 -2.82
CA ALA A 52 0.29 6.66 -2.41
C ALA A 52 -0.36 5.58 -3.27
N MET A 53 -1.62 5.79 -3.69
CA MET A 53 -2.33 4.90 -4.60
C MET A 53 -1.63 4.80 -5.96
N GLN A 54 -1.37 5.93 -6.62
CA GLN A 54 -0.70 5.92 -7.93
C GLN A 54 0.73 5.36 -7.83
N LYS A 55 1.41 5.60 -6.70
CA LYS A 55 2.71 4.99 -6.46
C LYS A 55 2.64 3.47 -6.34
N TRP A 56 1.64 2.95 -5.64
CA TRP A 56 1.41 1.51 -5.53
C TRP A 56 1.14 0.88 -6.91
N VAL A 57 0.34 1.54 -7.75
CA VAL A 57 0.08 1.11 -9.14
C VAL A 57 1.38 1.12 -9.96
N ALA A 58 2.18 2.19 -9.86
CA ALA A 58 3.44 2.32 -10.60
C ALA A 58 4.50 1.27 -10.20
N TYR A 59 4.41 0.68 -9.00
CA TYR A 59 5.29 -0.39 -8.55
C TYR A 59 4.91 -1.79 -9.06
N ALA A 60 3.74 -1.94 -9.67
CA ALA A 60 3.32 -3.21 -10.25
C ALA A 60 4.37 -3.70 -11.27
N ASN A 61 4.73 -4.98 -11.16
CA ASN A 61 5.75 -5.65 -11.99
C ASN A 61 7.18 -5.08 -11.94
N TYR A 62 7.49 -4.18 -11.00
CA TYR A 62 8.82 -3.55 -10.94
C TYR A 62 9.42 -3.51 -9.53
N GLN A 63 8.68 -3.05 -8.53
CA GLN A 63 9.22 -2.78 -7.18
C GLN A 63 8.29 -3.30 -6.07
N HIS A 64 8.07 -4.61 -6.04
CA HIS A 64 7.15 -5.25 -5.09
C HIS A 64 7.54 -5.04 -3.62
N ILE A 65 8.84 -5.03 -3.31
CA ILE A 65 9.31 -4.83 -1.93
C ILE A 65 9.07 -3.39 -1.46
N GLU A 66 9.28 -2.40 -2.33
CA GLU A 66 8.97 -1.00 -2.03
C GLU A 66 7.47 -0.77 -1.92
N ALA A 67 6.66 -1.44 -2.75
CA ALA A 67 5.21 -1.40 -2.61
C ALA A 67 4.75 -1.91 -1.23
N PHE A 68 5.37 -2.99 -0.74
CA PHE A 68 5.11 -3.51 0.60
C PHE A 68 5.51 -2.53 1.69
N PHE A 69 6.72 -1.97 1.63
CA PHE A 69 7.20 -1.02 2.63
C PHE A 69 6.35 0.25 2.67
N GLU A 70 6.04 0.81 1.51
CA GLU A 70 5.30 2.05 1.39
C GLU A 70 3.84 1.91 1.81
N ARG A 71 3.19 0.80 1.43
CA ARG A 71 1.84 0.50 1.92
C ARG A 71 1.84 0.32 3.43
N ASN A 72 2.87 -0.28 4.01
CA ASN A 72 2.99 -0.40 5.46
C ASN A 72 3.26 0.95 6.13
N ARG A 73 4.03 1.84 5.50
CA ARG A 73 4.31 3.18 6.04
C ARG A 73 3.11 4.13 5.95
N LEU A 74 2.40 4.09 4.83
CA LEU A 74 1.36 5.06 4.46
C LEU A 74 -0.07 4.56 4.72
N LYS A 75 -0.27 3.24 4.85
CA LYS A 75 -1.58 2.59 4.95
C LYS A 75 -2.47 2.78 3.72
N TYR A 76 -1.82 3.00 2.57
CA TYR A 76 -2.46 3.12 1.27
C TYR A 76 -1.76 2.18 0.27
N PRO A 77 -2.49 1.43 -0.55
CA PRO A 77 -3.95 1.34 -0.56
C PRO A 77 -4.54 0.81 0.76
N SER A 78 -5.71 1.32 1.16
CA SER A 78 -6.35 0.98 2.43
C SER A 78 -6.91 -0.43 2.41
N VAL A 79 -7.14 -1.02 3.58
CA VAL A 79 -7.73 -2.36 3.68
C VAL A 79 -9.21 -2.27 3.92
N ASN A 80 -9.94 -3.06 3.14
CA ASN A 80 -11.35 -3.25 3.34
C ASN A 80 -11.62 -4.41 4.33
N GLU A 81 -12.59 -4.23 5.22
CA GLU A 81 -12.94 -5.20 6.26
C GLU A 81 -13.94 -6.27 5.81
N ILE A 82 -14.53 -6.15 4.61
CA ILE A 82 -15.49 -7.12 4.06
C ILE A 82 -14.94 -8.54 4.22
N ASP A 83 -15.72 -9.39 4.89
CA ASP A 83 -15.35 -10.78 5.09
C ASP A 83 -15.70 -11.61 3.85
N ILE A 84 -14.68 -11.85 3.03
CA ILE A 84 -14.77 -12.68 1.83
C ILE A 84 -15.27 -14.10 2.14
N LYS A 85 -14.99 -14.65 3.34
CA LYS A 85 -15.42 -16.01 3.67
C LYS A 85 -16.93 -16.08 3.94
N LYS A 86 -17.50 -15.02 4.49
CA LYS A 86 -18.91 -14.96 4.91
C LYS A 86 -19.85 -14.95 3.70
N ASP A 87 -19.60 -14.08 2.72
CA ASP A 87 -20.39 -14.01 1.49
C ASP A 87 -19.55 -13.48 0.33
N ARG A 88 -19.10 -14.40 -0.52
CA ARG A 88 -18.26 -14.08 -1.69
C ARG A 88 -18.99 -13.29 -2.77
N LYS A 89 -20.28 -13.56 -2.97
CA LYS A 89 -21.06 -12.93 -4.04
C LYS A 89 -21.31 -11.47 -3.69
N THR A 90 -21.77 -11.22 -2.47
CA THR A 90 -21.96 -9.85 -1.97
C THR A 90 -20.64 -9.11 -1.88
N ALA A 91 -19.55 -9.76 -1.44
CA ALA A 91 -18.23 -9.14 -1.43
C ALA A 91 -17.78 -8.71 -2.84
N TYR A 92 -17.91 -9.57 -3.84
CA TYR A 92 -17.53 -9.24 -5.23
C TYR A 92 -18.30 -8.02 -5.77
N MET A 93 -19.61 -7.95 -5.53
CA MET A 93 -20.45 -6.86 -6.05
C MET A 93 -20.22 -5.52 -5.36
N ASN A 94 -19.78 -5.52 -4.09
CA ASN A 94 -19.70 -4.33 -3.26
C ASN A 94 -18.28 -3.93 -2.86
N PHE A 95 -17.25 -4.59 -3.39
CA PHE A 95 -15.88 -4.32 -2.99
C PHE A 95 -15.42 -2.95 -3.49
N PRO A 96 -14.92 -2.04 -2.63
CA PRO A 96 -14.43 -0.75 -3.07
C PRO A 96 -13.20 -0.89 -3.96
N VAL A 97 -13.26 -0.30 -5.15
CA VAL A 97 -12.16 -0.33 -6.11
C VAL A 97 -10.93 0.34 -5.52
N GLY A 98 -9.78 -0.32 -5.65
CA GLY A 98 -8.49 0.17 -5.16
C GLY A 98 -8.18 -0.16 -3.70
N GLU A 99 -9.09 -0.78 -2.94
CA GLU A 99 -8.77 -1.26 -1.58
C GLU A 99 -8.16 -2.68 -1.60
N LEU A 100 -7.46 -3.06 -0.53
CA LEU A 100 -6.90 -4.39 -0.36
C LEU A 100 -7.87 -5.30 0.40
N THR A 101 -7.98 -6.54 -0.07
CA THR A 101 -8.69 -7.60 0.66
C THR A 101 -7.79 -8.21 1.73
N ILE A 102 -8.40 -8.67 2.82
CA ILE A 102 -7.73 -9.53 3.79
C ILE A 102 -7.90 -10.98 3.34
N SER A 103 -6.79 -11.71 3.23
CA SER A 103 -6.83 -13.13 2.88
C SER A 103 -7.71 -13.93 3.85
N VAL A 104 -8.52 -14.86 3.31
CA VAL A 104 -9.49 -15.64 4.09
C VAL A 104 -8.84 -16.35 5.28
N ASN A 105 -7.72 -17.04 5.06
CA ASN A 105 -7.00 -17.74 6.12
C ASN A 105 -6.12 -16.82 6.97
N GLY A 106 -5.68 -15.68 6.43
CA GLY A 106 -4.87 -14.71 7.17
C GLY A 106 -5.69 -13.87 8.15
N ARG A 107 -7.00 -13.69 7.92
CA ARG A 107 -7.89 -12.92 8.81
C ARG A 107 -7.81 -13.41 10.25
N ALA A 108 -7.92 -14.72 10.49
CA ALA A 108 -7.82 -15.29 11.84
C ALA A 108 -6.38 -15.26 12.41
N LYS A 109 -5.35 -15.29 11.56
CA LYS A 109 -3.95 -15.34 12.00
C LYS A 109 -3.39 -13.98 12.44
N LEU A 110 -3.93 -12.90 11.89
CA LEU A 110 -3.46 -11.53 12.14
C LEU A 110 -4.58 -10.60 12.64
N ASN A 111 -5.68 -11.15 13.13
CA ASN A 111 -6.86 -10.40 13.60
C ASN A 111 -7.32 -9.36 12.57
N GLY A 112 -7.43 -9.77 11.31
CA GLY A 112 -7.83 -8.91 10.19
C GLY A 112 -6.77 -7.93 9.71
N ASN A 113 -5.54 -7.98 10.21
CA ASN A 113 -4.44 -7.12 9.73
C ASN A 113 -3.64 -7.79 8.60
N LEU A 114 -2.93 -6.99 7.82
CA LEU A 114 -1.97 -7.48 6.84
C LEU A 114 -0.58 -7.66 7.47
N PRO A 115 0.30 -8.50 6.89
CA PRO A 115 1.70 -8.61 7.32
C PRO A 115 2.41 -7.24 7.35
N GLN A 116 3.15 -6.97 8.42
CA GLN A 116 3.87 -5.73 8.67
C GLN A 116 5.38 -5.88 8.48
N SER A 117 5.93 -7.10 8.63
CA SER A 117 7.35 -7.38 8.40
C SER A 117 7.64 -8.88 8.21
N PRO A 118 8.73 -9.25 7.54
CA PRO A 118 9.17 -10.65 7.46
C PRO A 118 9.72 -11.15 8.81
N LEU A 119 9.65 -12.47 9.01
CA LEU A 119 10.34 -13.18 10.08
C LEU A 119 11.86 -13.19 9.82
N TYR A 120 12.65 -13.36 10.88
CA TYR A 120 14.08 -13.52 10.72
C TYR A 120 14.40 -14.88 10.07
N PRO A 121 15.36 -14.95 9.12
CA PRO A 121 15.75 -16.20 8.50
C PRO A 121 16.28 -17.20 9.53
N PRO A 122 15.86 -18.48 9.49
CA PRO A 122 16.33 -19.49 10.45
C PRO A 122 17.85 -19.63 10.48
N ALA A 123 18.52 -19.51 9.33
CA ALA A 123 19.98 -19.59 9.24
C ALA A 123 20.70 -18.48 10.04
N VAL A 124 20.09 -17.30 10.16
CA VAL A 124 20.62 -16.22 11.00
C VAL A 124 20.44 -16.57 12.47
N LEU A 125 19.26 -17.09 12.85
CA LEU A 125 18.95 -17.42 14.23
C LEU A 125 19.79 -18.58 14.79
N THR A 126 20.13 -19.57 13.96
CA THR A 126 20.86 -20.76 14.43
C THR A 126 22.36 -20.62 14.37
N ARG A 127 22.91 -19.72 13.53
CA ARG A 127 24.36 -19.57 13.33
C ARG A 127 24.96 -18.34 13.99
N ASN A 128 24.15 -17.36 14.39
CA ASN A 128 24.63 -16.15 15.04
C ASN A 128 24.30 -16.18 16.55
N ALA A 129 25.33 -16.26 17.39
CA ALA A 129 25.17 -16.23 18.84
C ALA A 129 24.56 -14.91 19.36
N ASN A 130 24.64 -13.83 18.59
CA ASN A 130 24.05 -12.53 18.89
C ASN A 130 22.69 -12.31 18.20
N ALA A 131 22.08 -13.36 17.65
CA ALA A 131 20.78 -13.23 17.00
C ALA A 131 19.71 -12.77 17.99
N LEU A 132 18.88 -11.81 17.55
CA LEU A 132 17.70 -11.42 18.31
C LEU A 132 16.67 -12.57 18.34
N PRO A 133 15.83 -12.66 19.38
CA PRO A 133 14.71 -13.59 19.39
C PRO A 133 13.80 -13.42 18.17
N GLN A 134 13.21 -14.52 17.71
CA GLN A 134 12.26 -14.47 16.60
C GLN A 134 11.03 -13.62 16.95
N LYS A 135 10.49 -12.93 15.94
CA LYS A 135 9.22 -12.21 16.04
C LYS A 135 8.07 -13.17 16.29
N ALA A 136 7.07 -12.74 17.06
CA ALA A 136 5.91 -13.59 17.36
C ALA A 136 5.16 -14.02 16.08
N ASN A 137 5.04 -13.10 15.12
CA ASN A 137 4.49 -13.36 13.79
C ASN A 137 4.84 -12.21 12.82
N VAL A 138 4.40 -12.32 11.57
CA VAL A 138 4.63 -11.31 10.52
C VAL A 138 3.85 -10.00 10.72
N GLY A 139 2.98 -9.91 11.72
CA GLY A 139 2.20 -8.72 12.08
C GLY A 139 2.98 -7.69 12.93
N GLU A 140 4.17 -8.05 13.41
CA GLU A 140 5.03 -7.14 14.17
C GLU A 140 5.58 -6.00 13.28
N LYS A 141 5.41 -4.76 13.74
CA LYS A 141 5.82 -3.56 12.99
C LYS A 141 7.32 -3.31 13.10
N VAL A 142 7.91 -2.81 12.01
CA VAL A 142 9.27 -2.26 12.02
C VAL A 142 9.29 -0.84 12.58
N TRP A 143 10.46 -0.38 13.05
CA TRP A 143 10.63 0.88 13.78
C TRP A 143 10.09 2.15 13.07
N TRP A 144 10.09 2.18 11.74
CA TRP A 144 9.59 3.31 10.95
C TRP A 144 8.08 3.23 10.64
N ASN A 145 7.45 2.07 10.84
CA ASN A 145 6.03 1.85 10.57
C ASN A 145 5.18 2.38 11.74
N LYS A 146 5.04 3.71 11.79
CA LYS A 146 4.40 4.42 12.92
C LYS A 146 2.92 4.73 12.69
N LYS A 147 2.48 4.84 11.45
CA LYS A 147 1.11 5.25 11.12
C LYS A 147 0.08 4.22 11.61
N THR A 148 -1.00 4.70 12.20
CA THR A 148 -2.15 3.88 12.64
C THR A 148 -3.06 3.55 11.46
N GLY A 149 -3.91 2.53 11.62
CA GLY A 149 -4.78 2.04 10.55
C GLY A 149 -4.11 0.99 9.66
N LYS A 150 -4.86 0.54 8.65
CA LYS A 150 -4.45 -0.52 7.72
C LYS A 150 -4.92 -0.30 6.31
#